data_AF-A0A9P6D3S7-F1
#
_entry.id   AF-A0A9P6D3S7-F1
#
_cell.length_a   1.000
_cell.length_b   1.000
_cell.length_c   1.000
_cell.angle_alpha   90.00
_cell.angle_beta   90.00
_cell.angle_gamma   90.00
#
_symmetry.space_group_name_H-M   'P 1'
#
loop_
_entity.id
_entity.type
_entity.pdbx_description
1 polymer ?
#
loop_
_entity_poly.entity_id
_entity_poly.type
_entity_poly.pdbx_seq_one_letter_code
_entity_poly.pdbx_strand_id
1 'polypeptide(L)'
;MSMDNEPLCFRTGTPKFIARFPAIGCLLIKEKDFEPMPILLDDLARKYIDVYPGNRSELQAFNDDDETYHGRLFEPWKVQKKHKDNPNSVTEEFEHCPQHDAESVFWCMVVFLLVAVPFGGPDEVIPCDPAKFLLFCAWRHIANHQVSPLEDICDSRASLLAGGELWNKWLHLGLAHAGPLLASLASQVSSEWSLLDPQPHNLHLHEAMQCIILTHINLWKKKKLNVKFNTGRVCPMHPPDNCTVAQVCVTPSIDGQHITAGTFRTKQQSEHLGLKEESQAKSAC
;
A
#
# COMPACT_ATOMS: atom_id res chain seq x y z
N MET A 1 8.78 -8.21 22.74
CA MET A 1 8.80 -7.78 21.33
C MET A 1 10.20 -8.04 20.80
N SER A 2 10.33 -8.87 19.74
CA SER A 2 11.64 -9.20 19.17
C SER A 2 12.23 -8.01 18.43
N MET A 3 13.54 -7.75 18.59
CA MET A 3 14.30 -6.67 17.95
C MET A 3 14.68 -6.96 16.48
N ASP A 4 14.10 -7.97 15.83
CA ASP A 4 14.58 -8.48 14.54
C ASP A 4 14.02 -7.77 13.28
N ASN A 5 13.33 -6.62 13.42
CA ASN A 5 12.76 -5.90 12.27
C ASN A 5 13.74 -4.92 11.59
N GLU A 6 14.92 -4.69 12.16
CA GLU A 6 15.96 -3.79 11.63
C GLU A 6 16.30 -4.04 10.14
N PRO A 7 16.36 -5.29 9.63
CA PRO A 7 16.64 -5.55 8.22
C PRO A 7 15.53 -5.09 7.27
N LEU A 8 14.28 -4.92 7.73
CA LEU A 8 13.17 -4.45 6.90
C LEU A 8 13.15 -2.92 6.80
N CYS A 9 13.58 -2.21 7.86
CA CYS A 9 13.60 -0.75 7.93
C CYS A 9 14.47 -0.10 6.83
N PHE A 10 15.52 -0.79 6.39
CA PHE A 10 16.52 -0.27 5.44
C PHE A 10 16.49 -0.96 4.06
N ARG A 11 15.53 -1.86 3.81
CA ARG A 11 15.41 -2.50 2.49
C ARG A 11 14.96 -1.48 1.44
N THR A 12 15.66 -1.45 0.31
CA THR A 12 15.24 -0.71 -0.87
C THR A 12 14.36 -1.60 -1.76
N GLY A 13 13.35 -1.03 -2.43
CA GLY A 13 12.44 -1.76 -3.32
C GLY A 13 11.06 -2.01 -2.69
N THR A 14 10.74 -3.27 -2.39
CA THR A 14 9.42 -3.75 -1.92
C THR A 14 8.81 -2.95 -0.77
N PRO A 15 9.58 -2.46 0.23
CA PRO A 15 9.02 -1.67 1.32
C PRO A 15 8.21 -0.45 0.88
N LYS A 16 8.57 0.19 -0.24
CA LYS A 16 7.86 1.37 -0.78
C LYS A 16 6.40 1.11 -1.12
N PHE A 17 6.05 -0.15 -1.35
CA PHE A 17 4.71 -0.57 -1.74
C PHE A 17 3.91 -1.14 -0.58
N ILE A 18 4.50 -1.34 0.59
CA ILE A 18 3.76 -1.85 1.75
C ILE A 18 2.78 -0.76 2.18
N ALA A 19 1.51 -1.14 2.37
CA ALA A 19 0.49 -0.27 2.93
C ALA A 19 0.92 0.33 4.28
N ARG A 20 0.42 1.52 4.60
CA ARG A 20 0.86 2.27 5.78
C ARG A 20 0.62 1.51 7.08
N PHE A 21 -0.55 0.89 7.22
CA PHE A 21 -0.92 0.16 8.43
C PHE A 21 -0.02 -1.06 8.66
N PRO A 22 0.19 -1.98 7.70
CA PRO A 22 1.20 -3.03 7.86
C PRO A 22 2.64 -2.54 8.05
N ALA A 23 3.00 -1.39 7.46
CA ALA A 23 4.36 -0.85 7.61
C ALA A 23 4.66 -0.38 9.04
N ILE A 24 3.63 0.08 9.76
CA ILE A 24 3.73 0.55 11.15
C ILE A 24 3.33 -0.57 12.13
N GLY A 25 2.43 -1.47 11.74
CA GLY A 25 1.90 -2.54 12.58
C GLY A 25 0.87 -2.07 13.61
N CYS A 26 0.17 -0.95 13.36
CA CYS A 26 -0.91 -0.45 14.21
C CYS A 26 -1.98 0.32 13.42
N LEU A 27 -3.14 0.54 14.03
CA LEU A 27 -4.24 1.33 13.46
C LEU A 27 -3.92 2.84 13.41
N LEU A 28 -4.11 3.50 12.26
CA LEU A 28 -3.98 4.95 12.09
C LEU A 28 -5.27 5.70 12.45
N ILE A 29 -5.58 5.77 13.74
CA ILE A 29 -6.83 6.37 14.26
C ILE A 29 -6.96 7.89 14.10
N LYS A 30 -5.93 8.56 13.58
CA LYS A 30 -5.91 10.02 13.34
C LYS A 30 -6.47 10.40 11.97
N GLU A 31 -6.48 9.46 11.03
CA GLU A 31 -6.94 9.68 9.66
C GLU A 31 -8.41 9.27 9.59
N LYS A 32 -9.29 10.26 9.45
CA LYS A 32 -10.73 10.11 9.70
C LYS A 32 -11.62 10.57 8.55
N ASP A 33 -11.00 11.01 7.46
CA ASP A 33 -11.72 11.48 6.29
C ASP A 33 -12.09 10.24 5.47
N PHE A 34 -13.31 9.76 5.64
CA PHE A 34 -13.87 8.68 4.83
C PHE A 34 -14.52 9.28 3.59
N GLU A 35 -14.33 8.62 2.46
CA GLU A 35 -14.99 8.97 1.21
C GLU A 35 -16.13 8.00 0.92
N PRO A 36 -17.26 8.48 0.38
CA PRO A 36 -18.34 7.59 -0.02
C PRO A 36 -17.89 6.68 -1.18
N MET A 37 -18.65 5.61 -1.37
CA MET A 37 -18.49 4.64 -2.44
C MET A 37 -18.62 5.34 -3.82
N PRO A 38 -17.61 5.25 -4.70
CA PRO A 38 -17.65 5.91 -6.00
C PRO A 38 -18.78 5.36 -6.89
N ILE A 39 -19.59 6.26 -7.44
CA ILE A 39 -20.71 5.92 -8.31
C ILE A 39 -20.27 5.94 -9.78
N LEU A 40 -20.55 4.86 -10.50
CA LEU A 40 -20.36 4.80 -11.96
C LEU A 40 -21.47 5.56 -12.69
N LEU A 41 -21.12 6.35 -13.70
CA LEU A 41 -22.09 7.00 -14.59
C LEU A 41 -22.96 5.98 -15.34
N ASP A 42 -24.22 6.30 -15.62
CA ASP A 42 -25.23 5.39 -16.19
C ASP A 42 -24.78 4.58 -17.44
N ASP A 43 -23.97 5.16 -18.32
CA ASP A 43 -23.46 4.46 -19.51
C ASP A 43 -22.37 3.45 -19.18
N LEU A 44 -21.59 3.70 -18.13
CA LEU A 44 -20.53 2.84 -17.63
C LEU A 44 -21.09 1.78 -16.67
N ALA A 45 -22.01 2.18 -15.78
CA ALA A 45 -22.72 1.29 -14.86
C ALA A 45 -23.46 0.18 -15.62
N ARG A 46 -24.18 0.52 -16.70
CA ARG A 46 -24.85 -0.49 -17.54
C ARG A 46 -23.86 -1.49 -18.14
N LYS A 47 -22.76 -1.00 -18.73
CA LYS A 47 -21.72 -1.89 -19.29
C LYS A 47 -21.10 -2.78 -18.22
N TYR A 48 -20.88 -2.23 -17.03
CA TYR A 48 -20.33 -2.97 -15.91
C TYR A 48 -21.28 -4.12 -15.49
N ILE A 49 -22.56 -3.82 -15.33
CA ILE A 49 -23.61 -4.81 -15.02
C ILE A 49 -23.74 -5.85 -16.14
N ASP A 50 -23.71 -5.44 -17.41
CA ASP A 50 -23.84 -6.33 -18.57
C ASP A 50 -22.69 -7.33 -18.67
N VAL A 51 -21.48 -6.97 -18.24
CA VAL A 51 -20.29 -7.84 -18.24
C VAL A 51 -20.33 -8.84 -17.08
N TYR A 52 -20.99 -8.50 -15.98
CA TYR A 52 -21.14 -9.35 -14.80
C TYR A 52 -22.61 -9.72 -14.52
N PRO A 53 -23.32 -10.34 -15.49
CA PRO A 53 -24.74 -10.62 -15.35
C PRO A 53 -24.97 -11.63 -14.22
N GLY A 54 -25.80 -11.26 -13.24
CA GLY A 54 -26.12 -12.11 -12.09
C GLY A 54 -25.16 -11.99 -10.91
N ASN A 55 -24.03 -11.28 -11.05
CA ASN A 55 -23.17 -10.92 -9.93
C ASN A 55 -23.67 -9.63 -9.27
N ARG A 56 -24.88 -9.65 -8.70
CA ARG A 56 -25.28 -8.64 -7.70
C ARG A 56 -24.54 -8.92 -6.39
N SER A 57 -23.21 -8.91 -6.48
CA SER A 57 -22.34 -8.92 -5.32
C SER A 57 -22.82 -7.83 -4.38
N GLU A 58 -22.81 -8.10 -3.07
CA GLU A 58 -23.09 -7.07 -2.06
C GLU A 58 -22.30 -5.80 -2.36
N LEU A 59 -21.06 -5.94 -2.86
CA LEU A 59 -20.17 -4.86 -3.30
C LEU A 59 -20.80 -3.84 -4.28
N GLN A 60 -21.82 -4.22 -5.05
CA GLN A 60 -22.45 -3.39 -6.08
C GLN A 60 -23.78 -2.76 -5.63
N ALA A 61 -24.27 -3.10 -4.44
CA ALA A 61 -25.61 -2.74 -3.97
C ALA A 61 -25.64 -1.52 -3.03
N PHE A 62 -24.47 -0.96 -2.68
CA PHE A 62 -24.40 0.11 -1.69
C PHE A 62 -24.58 1.48 -2.34
N ASN A 63 -25.68 2.14 -1.97
CA ASN A 63 -25.83 3.58 -2.13
C ASN A 63 -25.51 4.21 -0.77
N ASP A 64 -24.42 4.97 -0.73
CA ASP A 64 -24.16 5.83 0.41
C ASP A 64 -25.15 7.01 0.40
N ASP A 65 -25.62 7.37 1.58
CA ASP A 65 -26.28 8.65 1.86
C ASP A 65 -25.26 9.64 2.45
N ASP A 66 -25.72 10.83 2.84
CA ASP A 66 -24.85 11.90 3.35
C ASP A 66 -24.13 11.55 4.67
N GLU A 67 -24.49 10.43 5.33
CA GLU A 67 -23.96 10.02 6.63
C GLU A 67 -23.21 8.68 6.59
N THR A 68 -23.23 7.98 5.46
CA THR A 68 -22.66 6.63 5.32
C THR A 68 -21.47 6.61 4.36
N TYR A 69 -20.54 5.71 4.68
CA TYR A 69 -19.35 5.44 3.89
C TYR A 69 -19.30 3.94 3.64
N HIS A 70 -19.37 3.55 2.37
CA HIS A 70 -19.38 2.14 1.99
C HIS A 70 -20.52 1.35 2.65
N GLY A 71 -21.65 2.01 2.85
CA GLY A 71 -22.87 1.54 3.48
C GLY A 71 -22.80 1.46 5.00
N ARG A 72 -21.84 2.12 5.65
CA ARG A 72 -21.56 2.03 7.09
C ARG A 72 -21.40 3.39 7.74
N LEU A 73 -21.69 3.46 9.04
CA LEU A 73 -21.57 4.67 9.84
C LEU A 73 -20.17 4.76 10.46
N PHE A 74 -19.62 5.97 10.50
CA PHE A 74 -18.41 6.27 11.25
C PHE A 74 -18.75 7.14 12.46
N GLU A 75 -18.36 6.70 13.65
CA GLU A 75 -18.55 7.45 14.89
C GLU A 75 -17.20 7.84 15.52
N PRO A 76 -16.62 9.00 15.13
CA PRO A 76 -15.27 9.40 15.53
C PRO A 76 -15.04 9.41 17.04
N TRP A 77 -16.07 9.76 17.81
CA TRP A 77 -16.01 9.88 19.26
C TRP A 77 -15.91 8.51 19.95
N LYS A 78 -16.54 7.46 19.40
CA LYS A 78 -16.45 6.09 19.94
C LYS A 78 -15.06 5.54 19.76
N VAL A 79 -14.52 5.66 18.54
CA VAL A 79 -13.16 5.24 18.20
C VAL A 79 -12.14 5.97 19.08
N GLN A 80 -12.25 7.30 19.19
CA GLN A 80 -11.32 8.07 20.00
C GLN A 80 -11.39 7.71 21.49
N LYS A 81 -12.59 7.50 22.03
CA LYS A 81 -12.76 7.10 23.43
C LYS A 81 -12.14 5.72 23.68
N LYS A 82 -12.44 4.74 22.84
CA LYS A 82 -11.93 3.37 22.93
C LYS A 82 -10.40 3.33 23.04
N HIS A 83 -9.71 4.00 22.10
CA HIS A 83 -8.25 3.97 22.06
C HIS A 83 -7.58 4.95 23.03
N LYS A 84 -8.30 5.97 23.52
CA LYS A 84 -7.81 6.81 24.62
C LYS A 84 -7.82 6.05 25.95
N ASP A 85 -8.86 5.26 26.20
CA ASP A 85 -9.02 4.47 27.42
C ASP A 85 -8.07 3.26 27.44
N ASN A 86 -7.69 2.73 26.27
CA ASN A 86 -6.68 1.69 26.12
C ASN A 86 -5.73 1.98 24.93
N PRO A 87 -4.62 2.72 25.12
CA PRO A 87 -3.68 3.06 24.04
C PRO A 87 -3.10 1.84 23.32
N ASN A 88 -2.86 0.72 24.01
CA ASN A 88 -2.29 -0.49 23.41
C ASN A 88 -3.25 -1.19 22.43
N SER A 89 -4.55 -0.88 22.49
CA SER A 89 -5.55 -1.48 21.62
C SER A 89 -5.29 -1.22 20.13
N VAL A 90 -4.62 -0.13 19.75
CA VAL A 90 -4.33 0.16 18.33
C VAL A 90 -3.39 -0.86 17.69
N THR A 91 -2.52 -1.48 18.50
CA THR A 91 -1.58 -2.52 18.06
C THR A 91 -2.19 -3.91 18.25
N GLU A 92 -2.95 -4.12 19.33
CA GLU A 92 -3.61 -5.41 19.62
C GLU A 92 -4.75 -5.74 18.66
N GLU A 93 -5.47 -4.72 18.18
CA GLU A 93 -6.61 -4.87 17.26
C GLU A 93 -6.20 -4.82 15.79
N PHE A 94 -4.95 -4.47 15.48
CA PHE A 94 -4.48 -4.42 14.11
C PHE A 94 -4.41 -5.83 13.51
N GLU A 95 -5.14 -6.03 12.41
CA GLU A 95 -5.09 -7.25 11.61
C GLU A 95 -4.88 -6.91 10.14
N HIS A 96 -4.01 -7.65 9.45
CA HIS A 96 -3.84 -7.48 8.01
C HIS A 96 -5.11 -7.88 7.26
N CYS A 97 -5.64 -6.97 6.45
CA CYS A 97 -6.86 -7.18 5.69
C CYS A 97 -6.62 -6.92 4.19
N PRO A 98 -7.45 -7.49 3.29
CA PRO A 98 -7.32 -7.28 1.84
C PRO A 98 -7.27 -5.80 1.41
N GLN A 99 -7.90 -4.89 2.15
CA GLN A 99 -7.82 -3.45 1.91
C GLN A 99 -6.36 -2.91 1.90
N HIS A 100 -5.45 -3.51 2.67
CA HIS A 100 -4.03 -3.17 2.64
C HIS A 100 -3.35 -3.61 1.34
N ASP A 101 -3.82 -4.68 0.72
CA ASP A 101 -3.34 -5.09 -0.60
C ASP A 101 -3.79 -4.08 -1.66
N ALA A 102 -5.01 -3.54 -1.53
CA ALA A 102 -5.52 -2.46 -2.38
C ALA A 102 -4.68 -1.18 -2.26
N GLU A 103 -4.33 -0.76 -1.04
CA GLU A 103 -3.41 0.36 -0.82
C GLU A 103 -2.01 0.06 -1.41
N SER A 104 -1.52 -1.16 -1.29
CA SER A 104 -0.22 -1.55 -1.88
C SER A 104 -0.23 -1.44 -3.40
N VAL A 105 -1.35 -1.81 -4.05
CA VAL A 105 -1.58 -1.60 -5.49
C VAL A 105 -1.61 -0.10 -5.83
N PHE A 106 -2.24 0.73 -5.01
CA PHE A 106 -2.19 2.18 -5.18
C PHE A 106 -0.76 2.71 -5.17
N TRP A 107 0.08 2.29 -4.21
CA TRP A 107 1.49 2.69 -4.17
C TRP A 107 2.27 2.24 -5.41
N CYS A 108 1.96 1.07 -5.97
CA CYS A 108 2.53 0.64 -7.25
C CYS A 108 2.16 1.61 -8.39
N MET A 109 0.90 2.05 -8.47
CA MET A 109 0.44 3.03 -9.46
C MET A 109 1.14 4.38 -9.30
N VAL A 110 1.26 4.87 -8.05
CA VAL A 110 1.95 6.13 -7.74
C VAL A 110 3.40 6.08 -8.21
N VAL A 111 4.14 5.05 -7.83
CA VAL A 111 5.55 4.90 -8.25
C VAL A 111 5.64 4.81 -9.77
N PHE A 112 4.83 3.98 -10.41
CA PHE A 112 4.84 3.86 -11.86
C PHE A 112 4.62 5.21 -12.56
N LEU A 113 3.62 5.99 -12.13
CA LEU A 113 3.29 7.26 -12.77
C LEU A 113 4.30 8.38 -12.46
N LEU A 114 4.93 8.37 -11.28
CA LEU A 114 6.00 9.31 -10.94
C LEU A 114 7.25 9.10 -11.81
N VAL A 115 7.52 7.87 -12.22
CA VAL A 115 8.73 7.54 -13.02
C VAL A 115 8.46 7.49 -14.52
N ALA A 116 7.20 7.44 -14.93
CA ALA A 116 6.82 7.25 -16.32
C ALA A 116 7.06 8.51 -17.16
N VAL A 117 7.67 8.31 -18.34
CA VAL A 117 7.88 9.36 -19.34
C VAL A 117 6.98 9.10 -20.55
N PRO A 118 6.11 10.03 -20.95
CA PRO A 118 5.38 9.96 -22.22
C PRO A 118 6.32 9.86 -23.43
N PHE A 119 5.94 9.05 -24.41
CA PHE A 119 6.67 8.94 -25.67
C PHE A 119 6.65 10.27 -26.44
N GLY A 120 7.83 10.75 -26.84
CA GLY A 120 7.98 12.08 -27.43
C GLY A 120 7.76 13.25 -26.45
N GLY A 121 7.63 12.95 -25.15
CA GLY A 121 7.63 13.98 -24.11
C GLY A 121 8.99 14.69 -24.04
N PRO A 122 9.01 15.99 -23.71
CA PRO A 122 10.25 16.71 -23.48
C PRO A 122 11.00 16.10 -22.29
N ASP A 123 12.32 16.28 -22.28
CA ASP A 123 13.10 15.97 -21.09
C ASP A 123 12.71 16.94 -19.98
N GLU A 124 12.49 16.41 -18.77
CA GLU A 124 12.25 17.27 -17.62
C GLU A 124 13.52 18.06 -17.31
N VAL A 125 13.43 19.38 -17.43
CA VAL A 125 14.50 20.27 -17.02
C VAL A 125 14.50 20.30 -15.50
N ILE A 126 15.43 19.57 -14.90
CA ILE A 126 15.63 19.58 -13.44
C ILE A 126 16.03 21.00 -13.04
N PRO A 127 15.21 21.72 -12.26
CA PRO A 127 15.56 23.05 -11.77
C PRO A 127 16.82 22.97 -10.90
N CYS A 128 17.64 24.03 -10.90
CA CYS A 128 18.82 24.11 -10.02
C CYS A 128 18.48 24.02 -8.52
N ASP A 129 17.23 24.31 -8.16
CA ASP A 129 16.69 24.14 -6.81
C ASP A 129 15.71 22.95 -6.79
N PRO A 130 16.10 21.80 -6.20
CA PRO A 130 15.26 20.61 -6.12
C PRO A 130 13.95 20.82 -5.38
N ALA A 131 13.88 21.79 -4.45
CA ALA A 131 12.64 22.10 -3.73
C ALA A 131 11.58 22.75 -4.63
N LYS A 132 12.00 23.33 -5.76
CA LYS A 132 11.09 23.87 -6.79
C LYS A 132 10.61 22.80 -7.76
N PHE A 133 11.15 21.60 -7.68
CA PHE A 133 10.75 20.50 -8.53
C PHE A 133 9.72 19.61 -7.83
N LEU A 134 8.45 19.89 -8.09
CA LEU A 134 7.33 19.27 -7.38
C LEU A 134 7.30 17.74 -7.53
N LEU A 135 7.67 17.19 -8.69
CA LEU A 135 7.83 15.75 -8.87
C LEU A 135 8.86 15.16 -7.90
N PHE A 136 9.98 15.84 -7.70
CA PHE A 136 11.01 15.41 -6.74
C PHE A 136 10.50 15.48 -5.29
N CYS A 137 9.70 16.48 -4.95
CA CYS A 137 9.04 16.52 -3.64
C CYS A 137 8.21 15.26 -3.41
N ALA A 138 7.41 14.84 -4.40
CA ALA A 138 6.61 13.62 -4.30
C ALA A 138 7.47 12.35 -4.23
N TRP A 139 8.49 12.25 -5.08
CA TRP A 139 9.43 11.13 -5.06
C TRP A 139 10.16 10.99 -3.73
N ARG A 140 10.54 12.11 -3.09
CA ARG A 140 11.20 12.11 -1.79
C ARG A 140 10.34 11.46 -0.71
N HIS A 141 9.03 11.68 -0.71
CA HIS A 141 8.12 11.01 0.22
C HIS A 141 8.13 9.49 0.02
N ILE A 142 8.11 9.02 -1.23
CA ILE A 142 8.23 7.59 -1.55
C ILE A 142 9.61 7.02 -1.17
N ALA A 143 10.69 7.75 -1.48
CA ALA A 143 12.06 7.30 -1.26
C ALA A 143 12.43 7.21 0.22
N ASN A 144 11.85 8.08 1.04
CA ASN A 144 12.07 8.13 2.49
C ASN A 144 11.10 7.26 3.28
N HIS A 145 10.23 6.48 2.63
CA HIS A 145 9.35 5.56 3.33
C HIS A 145 10.17 4.46 4.00
N GLN A 146 9.86 4.20 5.27
CA GLN A 146 10.47 3.17 6.09
C GLN A 146 9.38 2.32 6.73
N VAL A 147 9.64 1.02 6.82
CA VAL A 147 8.81 0.07 7.57
C VAL A 147 9.36 0.05 8.99
N SER A 148 8.62 0.58 9.95
CA SER A 148 9.08 0.64 11.33
C SER A 148 7.90 0.68 12.29
N PRO A 149 7.91 -0.13 13.36
CA PRO A 149 6.88 -0.09 14.38
C PRO A 149 7.02 1.08 15.36
N LEU A 150 7.95 2.02 15.13
CA LEU A 150 8.08 3.19 16.00
C LEU A 150 6.87 4.12 15.83
N GLU A 151 6.09 4.25 16.90
CA GLU A 151 4.90 5.11 17.03
C GLU A 151 5.14 6.59 16.67
N ASP A 152 6.40 7.04 16.72
CA ASP A 152 6.79 8.43 16.44
C ASP A 152 7.05 8.73 14.95
N ILE A 153 7.09 7.72 14.08
CA ILE A 153 7.32 7.92 12.64
C ILE A 153 5.97 7.97 11.93
N CYS A 154 5.47 9.19 11.66
CA CYS A 154 4.41 9.37 10.68
C CYS A 154 4.87 8.84 9.32
N ASP A 155 4.07 8.01 8.64
CA ASP A 155 4.41 7.53 7.31
C ASP A 155 4.71 8.73 6.41
N SER A 156 5.94 8.78 5.87
CA SER A 156 6.40 9.91 5.08
C SER A 156 5.57 10.14 3.81
N ARG A 157 4.78 9.15 3.37
CA ARG A 157 3.87 9.23 2.22
C ARG A 157 2.50 9.81 2.57
N ALA A 158 2.16 10.04 3.85
CA ALA A 158 0.88 10.60 4.25
C ALA A 158 0.58 11.95 3.55
N SER A 159 1.60 12.77 3.33
CA SER A 159 1.47 14.03 2.57
C SER A 159 1.03 13.85 1.12
N LEU A 160 1.33 12.70 0.49
CA LEU A 160 0.89 12.39 -0.87
C LEU A 160 -0.62 12.12 -0.92
N LEU A 161 -1.15 11.50 0.14
CA LEU A 161 -2.57 11.18 0.22
C LEU A 161 -3.42 12.44 0.33
N ALA A 162 -2.94 13.43 1.09
CA ALA A 162 -3.54 14.76 1.17
C ALA A 162 -3.23 15.68 -0.05
N GLY A 163 -2.64 15.14 -1.13
CA GLY A 163 -2.11 15.94 -2.23
C GLY A 163 -3.16 16.67 -3.07
N GLY A 164 -4.36 16.10 -3.24
CA GLY A 164 -5.43 16.69 -4.05
C GLY A 164 -4.96 17.13 -5.43
N GLU A 165 -5.12 18.42 -5.77
CA GLU A 165 -4.69 18.98 -7.06
C GLU A 165 -3.17 18.97 -7.28
N LEU A 166 -2.36 18.81 -6.23
CA LEU A 166 -0.91 18.71 -6.35
C LEU A 166 -0.48 17.51 -7.18
N TRP A 167 -1.30 16.46 -7.25
CA TRP A 167 -1.06 15.32 -8.14
C TRP A 167 -0.87 15.72 -9.60
N ASN A 168 -1.54 16.79 -10.07
CA ASN A 168 -1.37 17.30 -11.43
C ASN A 168 0.05 17.87 -11.66
N LYS A 169 0.72 18.29 -10.60
CA LYS A 169 2.04 18.95 -10.62
C LYS A 169 3.18 18.02 -10.20
N TRP A 170 2.86 16.93 -9.51
CA TRP A 170 3.82 15.90 -9.11
C TRP A 170 4.14 14.92 -10.23
N LEU A 171 3.28 14.81 -11.24
CA LEU A 171 3.50 13.97 -12.40
C LEU A 171 4.21 14.75 -13.52
N HIS A 172 4.82 14.00 -14.43
CA HIS A 172 5.30 14.55 -15.69
C HIS A 172 4.20 15.35 -16.40
N LEU A 173 4.53 16.47 -17.04
CA LEU A 173 3.55 17.38 -17.65
C LEU A 173 2.57 16.67 -18.60
N GLY A 174 3.06 15.76 -19.44
CA GLY A 174 2.23 14.94 -20.33
C GLY A 174 1.32 13.91 -19.63
N LEU A 175 1.52 13.66 -18.34
CA LEU A 175 0.71 12.78 -17.48
C LEU A 175 -0.12 13.54 -16.45
N ALA A 176 -0.08 14.88 -16.41
CA ALA A 176 -0.82 15.69 -15.44
C ALA A 176 -2.33 15.38 -15.41
N HIS A 177 -2.91 14.96 -16.54
CA HIS A 177 -4.31 14.55 -16.65
C HIS A 177 -4.66 13.28 -15.84
N ALA A 178 -3.66 12.52 -15.38
CA ALA A 178 -3.82 11.39 -14.48
C ALA A 178 -3.79 11.80 -13.00
N GLY A 179 -3.47 13.06 -12.68
CA GLY A 179 -3.48 13.55 -11.31
C GLY A 179 -4.84 13.40 -10.60
N PRO A 180 -5.99 13.68 -11.26
CA PRO A 180 -7.29 13.47 -10.64
C PRO A 180 -7.58 12.00 -10.30
N LEU A 181 -7.07 11.04 -11.10
CA LEU A 181 -7.18 9.61 -10.79
C LEU A 181 -6.44 9.29 -9.48
N LEU A 182 -5.19 9.76 -9.35
CA LEU A 182 -4.40 9.51 -8.13
C LEU A 182 -5.00 10.22 -6.92
N ALA A 183 -5.56 11.41 -7.08
CA ALA A 183 -6.25 12.11 -6.00
C ALA A 183 -7.48 11.34 -5.50
N SER A 184 -8.33 10.83 -6.40
CA SER A 184 -9.50 10.04 -6.02
C SER A 184 -9.14 8.68 -5.42
N LEU A 185 -8.09 8.02 -5.91
CA LEU A 185 -7.61 6.78 -5.28
C LEU A 185 -7.01 7.06 -3.90
N ALA A 186 -6.21 8.13 -3.77
CA ALA A 186 -5.59 8.54 -2.53
C ALA A 186 -6.62 8.78 -1.41
N SER A 187 -7.75 9.41 -1.73
CA SER A 187 -8.81 9.70 -0.76
C SER A 187 -9.56 8.45 -0.30
N GLN A 188 -9.62 7.39 -1.13
CA GLN A 188 -10.20 6.10 -0.71
C GLN A 188 -9.22 5.27 0.13
N VAL A 189 -7.92 5.27 -0.19
CA VAL A 189 -6.93 4.48 0.55
C VAL A 189 -6.40 5.19 1.81
N SER A 190 -6.75 6.46 2.02
CA SER A 190 -6.29 7.22 3.19
C SER A 190 -6.92 6.76 4.50
N SER A 191 -8.11 6.18 4.47
CA SER A 191 -8.89 5.87 5.67
C SER A 191 -8.68 4.43 6.14
N GLU A 192 -8.79 4.21 7.44
CA GLU A 192 -8.79 2.87 8.02
C GLU A 192 -10.21 2.30 8.07
N TRP A 193 -10.57 1.51 7.05
CA TRP A 193 -11.92 0.97 6.87
C TRP A 193 -12.34 0.00 7.98
N SER A 194 -11.40 -0.56 8.74
CA SER A 194 -11.72 -1.36 9.94
C SER A 194 -12.29 -0.55 11.11
N LEU A 195 -12.22 0.79 11.05
CA LEU A 195 -12.82 1.67 12.08
C LEU A 195 -14.33 1.88 11.89
N LEU A 196 -14.91 1.44 10.78
CA LEU A 196 -16.34 1.52 10.53
C LEU A 196 -17.08 0.42 11.30
N ASP A 197 -18.25 0.75 11.85
CA ASP A 197 -19.07 -0.20 12.61
C ASP A 197 -20.50 -0.26 12.04
N PRO A 198 -20.94 -1.43 11.51
CA PRO A 198 -20.16 -2.65 11.31
C PRO A 198 -19.10 -2.48 10.21
N GLN A 199 -18.07 -3.32 10.19
CA GLN A 199 -17.04 -3.27 9.17
C GLN A 199 -17.63 -3.52 7.76
N PRO A 200 -17.21 -2.78 6.71
CA PRO A 200 -17.58 -3.08 5.34
C PRO A 200 -16.99 -4.42 4.89
N HIS A 201 -17.52 -5.02 3.81
CA HIS A 201 -16.93 -6.25 3.29
C HIS A 201 -15.49 -5.99 2.80
N ASN A 202 -14.57 -6.91 3.05
CA ASN A 202 -13.11 -6.74 2.87
C ASN A 202 -12.65 -6.34 1.44
N LEU A 203 -13.53 -6.45 0.46
CA LEU A 203 -13.27 -6.10 -0.95
C LEU A 203 -13.91 -4.75 -1.38
N HIS A 204 -14.54 -4.02 -0.45
CA HIS A 204 -15.16 -2.72 -0.75
C HIS A 204 -14.17 -1.70 -1.31
N LEU A 205 -13.00 -1.57 -0.68
CA LEU A 205 -11.96 -0.66 -1.18
C LEU A 205 -11.49 -1.06 -2.59
N HIS A 206 -11.44 -2.36 -2.90
CA HIS A 206 -11.09 -2.83 -4.24
C HIS A 206 -12.15 -2.41 -5.26
N GLU A 207 -13.43 -2.59 -4.94
CA GLU A 207 -14.54 -2.16 -5.80
C GLU A 207 -14.51 -0.64 -6.00
N ALA A 208 -14.31 0.15 -4.94
CA ALA A 208 -14.18 1.60 -5.04
C ALA A 208 -13.04 2.03 -5.96
N MET A 209 -11.86 1.42 -5.78
CA MET A 209 -10.72 1.66 -6.67
C MET A 209 -11.03 1.28 -8.13
N GLN A 210 -11.71 0.14 -8.36
CA GLN A 210 -12.14 -0.27 -9.69
C GLN A 210 -13.11 0.74 -10.31
N CYS A 211 -14.11 1.21 -9.57
CA CYS A 211 -15.06 2.21 -10.02
C CYS A 211 -14.37 3.51 -10.44
N ILE A 212 -13.41 3.99 -9.63
CA ILE A 212 -12.58 5.16 -9.94
C ILE A 212 -11.77 4.93 -11.21
N ILE A 213 -11.03 3.81 -11.30
CA ILE A 213 -10.18 3.49 -12.46
C ILE A 213 -11.02 3.43 -13.74
N LEU A 214 -12.17 2.75 -13.72
CA LEU A 214 -13.07 2.64 -14.86
C LEU A 214 -13.62 4.00 -15.29
N THR A 215 -13.97 4.86 -14.33
CA THR A 215 -14.43 6.22 -14.60
C THR A 215 -13.37 7.03 -15.34
N HIS A 216 -12.11 6.99 -14.87
CA HIS A 216 -11.01 7.69 -15.52
C HIS A 216 -10.64 7.09 -16.88
N ILE A 217 -10.64 5.76 -17.04
CA ILE A 217 -10.41 5.12 -18.35
C ILE A 217 -11.47 5.57 -19.36
N ASN A 218 -12.75 5.58 -18.97
CA ASN A 218 -13.84 6.05 -19.83
C ASN A 218 -13.66 7.53 -20.21
N LEU A 219 -13.30 8.37 -19.24
CA LEU A 219 -13.03 9.79 -19.46
C LEU A 219 -11.87 10.00 -20.43
N TRP A 220 -10.75 9.31 -20.24
CA TRP A 220 -9.58 9.41 -21.11
C TRP A 220 -9.88 8.90 -22.52
N LYS A 221 -10.66 7.84 -22.66
CA LYS A 221 -11.14 7.36 -23.96
C LYS A 221 -11.99 8.41 -24.68
N LYS A 222 -12.96 9.01 -23.99
CA LYS A 222 -13.84 10.07 -24.55
C LYS A 222 -13.03 11.30 -24.96
N LYS A 223 -12.05 11.70 -24.16
CA LYS A 223 -11.18 12.87 -24.40
C LYS A 223 -9.94 12.58 -25.25
N LYS A 224 -9.72 11.34 -25.68
CA LYS A 224 -8.54 10.87 -26.43
C LYS A 224 -7.21 11.19 -25.74
N LEU A 225 -7.14 10.97 -24.42
CA LEU A 225 -5.98 11.27 -23.58
C LEU A 225 -5.00 10.10 -23.42
N ASN A 226 -5.13 9.04 -24.23
CA ASN A 226 -4.24 7.89 -24.12
C ASN A 226 -2.79 8.28 -24.40
N VAL A 227 -1.90 7.89 -23.49
CA VAL A 227 -0.46 8.14 -23.61
C VAL A 227 0.26 6.83 -23.88
N LYS A 228 1.19 6.86 -24.84
CA LYS A 228 2.20 5.80 -24.99
C LYS A 228 3.37 6.13 -24.08
N PHE A 229 3.81 5.19 -23.26
CA PHE A 229 4.99 5.37 -22.43
C PHE A 229 6.28 5.08 -23.21
N ASN A 230 7.34 5.81 -22.90
CA ASN A 230 8.68 5.48 -23.34
C ASN A 230 9.32 4.53 -22.32
N THR A 231 9.27 3.23 -22.58
CA THR A 231 9.80 2.21 -21.66
C THR A 231 11.33 2.20 -21.56
N GLY A 232 12.04 2.90 -22.45
CA GLY A 232 13.49 3.06 -22.40
C GLY A 232 13.95 4.26 -21.56
N ARG A 233 13.01 5.03 -20.99
CA ARG A 233 13.29 6.26 -20.23
C ARG A 233 12.47 6.31 -18.95
N VAL A 234 13.06 6.90 -17.92
CA VAL A 234 12.39 7.18 -16.64
C VAL A 234 12.63 8.64 -16.24
N CYS A 235 11.70 9.24 -15.48
CA CYS A 235 11.90 10.56 -14.92
C CYS A 235 13.13 10.56 -14.00
N PRO A 236 13.89 11.66 -13.91
CA PRO A 236 15.05 11.74 -13.04
C PRO A 236 14.62 11.68 -11.57
N MET A 237 15.14 10.67 -10.86
CA MET A 237 14.78 10.35 -9.48
C MET A 237 15.93 10.49 -8.48
N HIS A 238 17.11 10.90 -8.95
CA HIS A 238 18.24 11.13 -8.09
C HIS A 238 18.14 12.53 -7.48
N PRO A 239 18.22 12.67 -6.15
CA PRO A 239 18.59 13.95 -5.56
C PRO A 239 19.93 14.39 -6.17
N PRO A 240 20.20 15.68 -6.40
CA PRO A 240 21.59 16.12 -6.38
C PRO A 240 22.15 15.73 -5.00
N ASP A 241 23.14 14.84 -5.01
CA ASP A 241 23.71 14.16 -3.85
C ASP A 241 23.96 15.11 -2.67
N ASN A 242 23.18 14.97 -1.60
CA ASN A 242 23.48 15.58 -0.29
C ASN A 242 23.19 14.63 0.89
N CYS A 243 22.74 13.40 0.64
CA CYS A 243 22.61 12.38 1.68
C CYS A 243 23.63 11.28 1.45
N THR A 244 24.78 11.40 2.10
CA THR A 244 25.73 10.30 2.30
C THR A 244 25.03 9.24 3.15
N VAL A 245 24.29 8.34 2.51
CA VAL A 245 23.84 7.12 3.19
C VAL A 245 25.09 6.25 3.32
N ALA A 246 25.46 5.90 4.56
CA ALA A 246 26.58 4.99 4.79
C ALA A 246 26.34 3.71 3.96
N GLN A 247 27.23 3.44 3.01
CA GLN A 247 27.27 2.16 2.33
C GLN A 247 27.54 1.09 3.38
N VAL A 248 26.51 0.37 3.81
CA VAL A 248 26.69 -0.93 4.45
C VAL A 248 27.19 -1.84 3.33
N CYS A 249 28.51 -2.07 3.34
CA CYS A 249 29.17 -3.03 2.48
C CYS A 249 28.66 -4.43 2.85
N VAL A 250 27.63 -4.90 2.16
CA VAL A 250 27.24 -6.31 2.20
C VAL A 250 28.08 -7.01 1.15
N THR A 251 29.18 -7.62 1.59
CA THR A 251 29.83 -8.69 0.83
C THR A 251 28.78 -9.78 0.58
N PRO A 252 28.50 -10.15 -0.68
CA PRO A 252 27.54 -11.21 -0.96
C PRO A 252 28.12 -12.54 -0.46
N SER A 253 27.48 -13.12 0.55
CA SER A 253 27.73 -14.50 0.93
C SER A 253 27.21 -15.39 -0.19
N ILE A 254 28.15 -16.02 -0.89
CA ILE A 254 27.91 -17.05 -1.89
C ILE A 254 27.52 -18.30 -1.13
N ASP A 255 26.23 -18.45 -0.81
CA ASP A 255 25.60 -19.73 -0.58
C ASP A 255 24.09 -19.52 -0.70
N GLY A 256 23.61 -19.59 -1.94
CA GLY A 256 22.18 -19.64 -2.21
C GLY A 256 21.62 -20.97 -1.75
N GLN A 257 20.57 -20.95 -0.91
CA GLN A 257 19.60 -22.03 -0.86
C GLN A 257 18.27 -21.59 -0.21
N HIS A 258 17.28 -21.49 -1.10
CA HIS A 258 15.89 -21.95 -0.99
C HIS A 258 15.07 -21.72 0.29
N ILE A 259 13.96 -21.02 0.07
CA ILE A 259 12.70 -21.10 0.81
C ILE A 259 12.20 -22.54 0.84
N THR A 260 11.83 -23.05 2.02
CA THR A 260 10.67 -23.94 2.15
C THR A 260 9.96 -23.74 3.48
N ALA A 261 8.63 -23.62 3.39
CA ALA A 261 7.71 -23.53 4.50
C ALA A 261 7.49 -24.89 5.19
N GLY A 262 7.12 -24.83 6.47
CA GLY A 262 6.38 -25.87 7.17
C GLY A 262 7.22 -26.86 7.98
N THR A 263 7.05 -26.87 9.30
CA THR A 263 6.19 -27.85 10.02
C THR A 263 6.43 -27.70 11.52
N PHE A 264 5.35 -27.50 12.28
CA PHE A 264 5.30 -27.70 13.73
C PHE A 264 5.85 -29.10 14.11
N ARG A 265 6.84 -29.16 15.00
CA ARG A 265 6.83 -30.08 16.15
C ARG A 265 7.95 -29.76 17.14
N THR A 266 7.50 -29.38 18.32
CA THR A 266 8.21 -29.36 19.60
C THR A 266 8.97 -30.66 19.84
N LYS A 267 10.24 -30.55 20.26
CA LYS A 267 10.90 -31.62 21.01
C LYS A 267 11.57 -31.03 22.25
N GLN A 268 10.96 -31.36 23.38
CA GLN A 268 11.43 -31.16 24.75
C GLN A 268 12.83 -31.74 24.97
N GLN A 269 13.54 -31.06 25.87
CA GLN A 269 14.81 -31.43 26.49
C GLN A 269 14.75 -32.71 27.36
N SER A 270 15.97 -33.11 27.76
CA SER A 270 16.41 -33.90 28.92
C SER A 270 16.81 -35.33 28.58
N GLU A 271 18.13 -35.60 28.48
CA GLU A 271 19.00 -36.02 29.60
C GLU A 271 18.51 -37.31 30.27
N HIS A 272 19.27 -38.40 30.18
CA HIS A 272 20.35 -38.76 31.11
C HIS A 272 20.61 -40.29 31.07
N LEU A 273 21.90 -40.66 31.13
CA LEU A 273 22.47 -41.83 31.82
C LEU A 273 21.96 -43.25 31.50
N GLY A 274 22.85 -44.02 30.85
CA GLY A 274 23.56 -45.08 31.59
C GLY A 274 23.23 -46.53 31.28
N LEU A 275 24.30 -47.28 31.01
CA LEU A 275 24.50 -48.74 31.13
C LEU A 275 23.78 -49.62 30.10
N LYS A 276 24.27 -50.79 29.68
CA LYS A 276 25.56 -51.50 29.60
C LYS A 276 25.14 -52.90 29.09
N GLU A 277 25.96 -53.55 28.26
CA GLU A 277 25.91 -55.00 27.99
C GLU A 277 24.65 -55.54 27.28
N GLU A 278 24.62 -56.62 26.53
CA GLU A 278 25.57 -57.40 25.72
C GLU A 278 24.67 -58.39 24.94
N SER A 279 25.24 -59.00 23.90
CA SER A 279 24.84 -60.30 23.32
C SER A 279 23.73 -60.40 22.25
N GLN A 280 24.21 -60.78 21.06
CA GLN A 280 23.84 -61.98 20.30
C GLN A 280 22.52 -62.06 19.52
N ALA A 281 22.70 -61.99 18.20
CA ALA A 281 22.57 -63.11 17.24
C ALA A 281 21.19 -63.54 16.69
N LYS A 282 21.28 -63.89 15.38
CA LYS A 282 20.39 -64.67 14.50
C LYS A 282 19.35 -63.84 13.73
N SER A 283 19.51 -63.63 12.42
CA SER A 283 19.40 -64.59 11.30
C SER A 283 18.03 -65.27 11.24
N ALA A 284 17.21 -64.89 10.27
CA ALA A 284 16.68 -65.80 9.25
C ALA A 284 15.87 -65.01 8.19
N CYS A 285 16.20 -65.32 6.93
CA CYS A 285 15.46 -65.21 5.66
C CYS A 285 14.34 -64.18 5.51
#